data_AF-A0A1C3YUV1-F1
#
_entry.id   AF-A0A1C3YUV1-F1
#
_cell.length_a   1.000
_cell.length_b   1.000
_cell.length_c   1.000
_cell.angle_alpha   90.00
_cell.angle_beta   90.00
_cell.angle_gamma   90.00
#
_symmetry.space_group_name_H-M   'P 1'
#
loop_
_entity.id
_entity.type
_entity.pdbx_description
1 polymer ?
#
loop_
_entity_poly.entity_id
_entity_poly.type
_entity_poly.pdbx_seq_one_letter_code
_entity_poly.pdbx_strand_id
1 'polypeptide(L)'
;MQHNPTIRCYFIAHADDWQLFMAPEVSNDMMDKSCKVVIVHTTAGDAGKEEQYWKAREQAAIDSMIFCMSADESYAYKEAYVQINDKQLFTVTANNCTCYFLRLPDGAYDGSGFTAYGQQSLERFASGDIQRLESVDGTAAYNNWQELAQTLDAIIRKEADGLSLEDVLLCFPEEDVVMNPRDHNDHYNTAKLVRSTAAYQPCRKRAYVDYDILYTGGILNEEELFWKIGMFTTYHQSLYKLYGHSTIAEDTSFIPWCFKRSVYRSL
;
A
#
# COMPACT_ATOMS: atom_id res chain seq x y z
N MET A 1 -30.73 10.48 -9.23
CA MET A 1 -30.05 10.46 -7.92
C MET A 1 -28.57 10.52 -8.21
N GLN A 2 -27.90 11.59 -7.79
CA GLN A 2 -26.47 11.77 -8.02
C GLN A 2 -25.77 10.78 -7.08
N HIS A 3 -25.17 9.72 -7.62
CA HIS A 3 -24.35 8.82 -6.80
C HIS A 3 -23.12 9.62 -6.36
N ASN A 4 -22.94 9.78 -5.05
CA ASN A 4 -21.68 10.31 -4.51
C ASN A 4 -20.53 9.41 -5.00
N PRO A 5 -19.40 9.99 -5.45
CA PRO A 5 -18.25 9.18 -5.83
C PRO A 5 -17.78 8.36 -4.64
N THR A 6 -17.50 7.09 -4.85
CA THR A 6 -17.05 6.21 -3.77
C THR A 6 -15.54 6.36 -3.58
N ILE A 7 -15.07 6.38 -2.34
CA ILE A 7 -13.63 6.47 -2.05
C ILE A 7 -13.13 5.11 -1.59
N ARG A 8 -11.98 4.71 -2.10
CA ARG A 8 -11.27 3.48 -1.76
C ARG A 8 -9.88 3.83 -1.29
N CYS A 9 -9.61 3.67 0.00
CA CYS A 9 -8.30 3.88 0.58
C CYS A 9 -7.65 2.51 0.83
N TYR A 10 -6.65 2.16 0.04
CA TYR A 10 -5.82 0.97 0.20
C TYR A 10 -4.59 1.34 1.04
N PHE A 11 -4.41 0.69 2.18
CA PHE A 11 -3.23 0.83 3.03
C PHE A 11 -2.41 -0.44 2.90
N ILE A 12 -1.16 -0.32 2.50
CA ILE A 12 -0.28 -1.46 2.23
C ILE A 12 1.11 -1.21 2.81
N ALA A 13 1.85 -2.28 3.08
CA ALA A 13 3.17 -2.19 3.68
C ALA A 13 4.22 -1.80 2.64
N HIS A 14 4.25 -2.53 1.51
CA HIS A 14 5.29 -2.47 0.49
C HIS A 14 4.74 -2.22 -0.92
N ALA A 15 5.59 -1.71 -1.80
CA ALA A 15 5.23 -1.17 -3.12
C ALA A 15 4.63 -2.17 -4.13
N ASP A 16 4.70 -3.47 -3.86
CA ASP A 16 4.14 -4.56 -4.67
C ASP A 16 2.87 -5.19 -4.09
N ASP A 17 2.50 -4.87 -2.85
CA ASP A 17 1.40 -5.53 -2.13
C ASP A 17 0.07 -5.36 -2.83
N TRP A 18 -0.26 -4.16 -3.32
CA TRP A 18 -1.57 -3.91 -3.89
C TRP A 18 -1.75 -4.63 -5.24
N GLN A 19 -0.68 -4.77 -6.03
CA GLN A 19 -0.67 -5.57 -7.25
C GLN A 19 -0.87 -7.05 -6.91
N LEU A 20 -0.22 -7.54 -5.86
CA LEU A 20 -0.18 -8.96 -5.51
C LEU A 20 -1.37 -9.44 -4.70
N PHE A 21 -1.91 -8.63 -3.79
CA PHE A 21 -2.85 -9.11 -2.77
C PHE A 21 -4.21 -8.41 -2.82
N MET A 22 -4.29 -7.21 -3.39
CA MET A 22 -5.54 -6.43 -3.49
C MET A 22 -6.21 -6.53 -4.87
N ALA A 23 -5.56 -7.16 -5.84
CA ALA A 23 -6.10 -7.37 -7.18
C ALA A 23 -7.03 -8.60 -7.25
N PRO A 24 -8.14 -8.54 -8.00
CA PRO A 24 -8.46 -7.52 -9.02
C PRO A 24 -9.27 -6.30 -8.54
N GLU A 25 -9.64 -6.23 -7.26
CA GLU A 25 -10.50 -5.15 -6.73
C GLU A 25 -9.87 -3.78 -6.90
N VAL A 26 -8.58 -3.65 -6.58
CA VAL A 26 -7.87 -2.37 -6.74
C VAL A 26 -7.80 -1.91 -8.19
N SER A 27 -7.57 -2.82 -9.14
CA SER A 27 -7.56 -2.48 -10.57
C SER A 27 -8.94 -2.10 -11.07
N ASN A 28 -9.99 -2.79 -10.62
CA ASN A 28 -11.37 -2.45 -10.95
C ASN A 28 -11.73 -1.04 -10.43
N ASP A 29 -11.33 -0.74 -9.19
CA ASP A 29 -11.56 0.57 -8.59
C ASP A 29 -10.76 1.69 -9.29
N MET A 30 -9.54 1.42 -9.77
CA MET A 30 -8.76 2.40 -10.55
C MET A 30 -9.40 2.69 -11.92
N MET A 31 -9.93 1.66 -12.58
CA MET A 31 -10.57 1.79 -13.89
C MET A 31 -11.96 2.46 -13.82
N ASP A 32 -12.64 2.39 -12.68
CA ASP A 32 -13.92 3.07 -12.45
C ASP A 32 -13.73 4.57 -12.23
N LYS A 33 -14.13 5.39 -13.22
CA LYS A 33 -14.04 6.86 -13.16
C LYS A 33 -14.94 7.51 -12.11
N SER A 34 -15.91 6.77 -11.56
CA SER A 34 -16.73 7.22 -10.44
C SER A 34 -16.13 6.90 -9.07
N CYS A 35 -15.02 6.17 -9.05
CA CYS A 35 -14.29 5.78 -7.86
C CYS A 35 -13.00 6.60 -7.72
N LYS A 36 -12.79 7.17 -6.52
CA LYS A 36 -11.51 7.78 -6.16
C LYS A 36 -10.68 6.75 -5.39
N VAL A 37 -9.47 6.49 -5.87
CA VAL A 37 -8.54 5.53 -5.26
C VAL A 37 -7.41 6.27 -4.56
N VAL A 38 -7.10 5.85 -3.34
CA VAL A 38 -5.99 6.35 -2.56
C VAL A 38 -5.17 5.15 -2.12
N ILE A 39 -3.88 5.10 -2.47
CA ILE A 39 -2.98 4.03 -2.02
C ILE A 39 -1.96 4.64 -1.06
N VAL A 40 -1.93 4.17 0.18
CA VAL A 40 -1.01 4.62 1.22
C VAL A 40 0.01 3.52 1.46
N HIS A 41 1.26 3.78 1.10
CA HIS A 41 2.41 2.92 1.36
C HIS A 41 2.98 3.30 2.73
N THR A 42 2.90 2.40 3.71
CA THR A 42 3.36 2.69 5.07
C THR A 42 4.88 2.66 5.14
N THR A 43 5.53 1.67 4.52
CA THR A 43 6.99 1.56 4.49
C THR A 43 7.57 1.95 3.13
N ALA A 44 8.88 2.17 3.08
CA ALA A 44 9.64 2.33 1.85
C ALA A 44 9.88 0.99 1.13
N GLY A 45 9.67 -0.15 1.81
CA GLY A 45 10.11 -1.45 1.32
C GLY A 45 11.60 -1.47 0.99
N ASP A 46 12.43 -0.85 1.83
CA ASP A 46 13.84 -0.67 1.53
C ASP A 46 14.65 -1.98 1.61
N ALA A 47 14.14 -3.02 2.29
CA ALA A 47 14.86 -4.28 2.49
C ALA A 47 16.31 -4.12 3.00
N GLY A 48 16.58 -3.04 3.76
CA GLY A 48 17.90 -2.64 4.25
C GLY A 48 18.84 -2.07 3.18
N LYS A 49 18.35 -1.77 1.98
CA LYS A 49 19.08 -1.20 0.85
C LYS A 49 18.94 0.32 0.78
N GLU A 50 19.80 0.94 0.00
CA GLU A 50 19.92 2.38 -0.15
C GLU A 50 18.76 3.05 -0.92
N GLU A 51 18.78 4.39 -0.92
CA GLU A 51 17.80 5.26 -1.58
C GLU A 51 17.46 4.91 -3.02
N GLN A 52 18.45 4.48 -3.80
CA GLN A 52 18.20 4.09 -5.18
C GLN A 52 17.23 2.90 -5.28
N TYR A 53 17.28 1.96 -4.33
CA TYR A 53 16.43 0.77 -4.33
C TYR A 53 14.98 1.11 -4.01
N TRP A 54 14.72 1.77 -2.87
CA TRP A 54 13.34 2.05 -2.49
C TRP A 54 12.68 3.06 -3.44
N LYS A 55 13.42 4.04 -4.00
CA LYS A 55 12.88 4.91 -5.05
C LYS A 55 12.54 4.15 -6.33
N ALA A 56 13.33 3.13 -6.69
CA ALA A 56 13.01 2.28 -7.83
C ALA A 56 11.74 1.45 -7.61
N ARG A 57 11.49 0.98 -6.36
CA ARG A 57 10.23 0.31 -5.99
C ARG A 57 9.04 1.28 -6.05
N GLU A 58 9.17 2.51 -5.54
CA GLU A 58 8.14 3.54 -5.64
C GLU A 58 7.77 3.81 -7.11
N GLN A 59 8.77 4.01 -7.97
CA GLN A 59 8.54 4.23 -9.40
C GLN A 59 7.91 3.01 -10.08
N ALA A 60 8.31 1.79 -9.70
CA ALA A 60 7.71 0.57 -10.22
C ALA A 60 6.21 0.44 -9.85
N ALA A 61 5.83 0.85 -8.64
CA ALA A 61 4.42 0.94 -8.24
C ALA A 61 3.66 2.00 -9.05
N ILE A 62 4.27 3.17 -9.26
CA ILE A 62 3.68 4.24 -10.09
C ILE A 62 3.47 3.75 -11.53
N ASP A 63 4.44 3.05 -12.12
CA ASP A 63 4.33 2.52 -13.48
C ASP A 63 3.21 1.45 -13.56
N SER A 64 3.03 0.63 -12.52
CA SER A 64 1.91 -0.32 -12.42
C SER A 64 0.55 0.37 -12.40
N MET A 65 0.45 1.47 -11.65
CA MET A 65 -0.75 2.30 -11.59
C MET A 65 -1.04 2.93 -12.96
N ILE A 66 -0.01 3.46 -13.64
CA ILE A 66 -0.15 4.04 -14.98
C ILE A 66 -0.57 2.97 -16.00
N PHE A 67 -0.02 1.76 -15.91
CA PHE A 67 -0.43 0.63 -16.76
C PHE A 67 -1.92 0.33 -16.61
N CYS A 68 -2.45 0.31 -15.39
CA CYS A 68 -3.89 0.10 -15.16
C CYS A 68 -4.76 1.22 -15.76
N MET A 69 -4.21 2.42 -15.95
CA MET A 69 -4.90 3.59 -16.50
C MET A 69 -4.67 3.82 -18.00
N SER A 70 -3.88 2.99 -18.68
CA SER A 70 -3.39 3.26 -20.04
C SER A 70 -4.47 3.25 -21.14
N ALA A 71 -5.73 3.00 -20.79
CA ALA A 71 -6.87 3.21 -21.68
C ALA A 71 -7.18 4.70 -21.93
N ASP A 72 -6.70 5.61 -21.08
CA ASP A 72 -6.79 7.05 -21.31
C ASP A 72 -5.55 7.57 -22.07
N GLU A 73 -5.77 8.11 -23.27
CA GLU A 73 -4.71 8.62 -24.15
C GLU A 73 -3.96 9.85 -23.57
N SER A 74 -4.47 10.48 -22.50
CA SER A 74 -3.82 11.59 -21.79
C SER A 74 -3.26 11.16 -20.44
N TYR A 75 -2.12 10.49 -20.44
CA TYR A 75 -1.42 10.14 -19.19
C TYR A 75 -0.48 11.28 -18.78
N ALA A 76 -0.88 12.01 -17.75
CA ALA A 76 0.02 12.87 -16.99
C ALA A 76 -0.19 12.55 -15.52
N TYR A 77 0.88 12.14 -14.83
CA TYR A 77 0.88 12.08 -13.38
C TYR A 77 1.57 13.31 -12.82
N LYS A 78 1.17 13.69 -11.61
CA LYS A 78 1.74 14.82 -10.88
C LYS A 78 2.40 14.30 -9.62
N GLU A 79 3.68 14.61 -9.48
CA GLU A 79 4.40 14.45 -8.23
C GLU A 79 4.27 15.71 -7.37
N ALA A 80 4.11 15.53 -6.06
CA ALA A 80 4.09 16.63 -5.12
C ALA A 80 4.54 16.19 -3.73
N TYR A 81 5.11 17.13 -2.98
CA TYR A 81 5.20 17.02 -1.53
C TYR A 81 4.01 17.76 -0.91
N VAL A 82 3.27 17.09 -0.04
CA VAL A 82 2.10 17.64 0.66
C VAL A 82 2.32 17.64 2.16
N GLN A 83 1.76 18.63 2.86
CA GLN A 83 1.76 18.68 4.32
C GLN A 83 0.52 17.97 4.86
N ILE A 84 0.73 16.94 5.68
CA ILE A 84 -0.32 16.14 6.32
C ILE A 84 0.05 15.97 7.78
N ASN A 85 -0.78 16.48 8.70
CA ASN A 85 -0.55 16.35 10.14
C ASN A 85 0.88 16.78 10.56
N ASP A 86 1.33 17.92 10.03
CA ASP A 86 2.68 18.49 10.19
C ASP A 86 3.83 17.58 9.69
N LYS A 87 3.53 16.61 8.82
CA LYS A 87 4.51 15.76 8.12
C LYS A 87 4.54 16.11 6.63
N GLN A 88 5.72 16.16 6.04
CA GLN A 88 5.89 16.28 4.60
C GLN A 88 5.85 14.88 3.97
N LEU A 89 4.85 14.60 3.14
CA LEU A 89 4.71 13.30 2.46
C LEU A 89 4.87 13.47 0.95
N PHE A 90 5.53 12.51 0.31
CA PHE A 90 5.60 12.43 -1.15
C PHE A 90 4.32 11.78 -1.69
N THR A 91 3.79 12.37 -2.76
CA THR A 91 2.55 11.93 -3.41
C THR A 91 2.69 11.91 -4.91
N VAL A 92 2.02 10.94 -5.53
CA VAL A 92 1.84 10.87 -6.98
C VAL A 92 0.37 10.69 -7.30
N THR A 93 -0.19 11.61 -8.08
CA THR A 93 -1.58 11.55 -8.53
C THR A 93 -1.65 11.35 -10.03
N ALA A 94 -2.41 10.35 -10.46
CA ALA A 94 -2.76 10.10 -11.86
C ALA A 94 -4.27 9.87 -11.95
N ASN A 95 -4.96 10.68 -12.75
CA ASN A 95 -6.42 10.65 -12.88
C ASN A 95 -7.15 10.63 -11.51
N ASN A 96 -7.90 9.57 -11.23
CA ASN A 96 -8.68 9.33 -10.02
C ASN A 96 -7.90 8.59 -8.92
N CYS A 97 -6.62 8.28 -9.10
CA CYS A 97 -5.78 7.60 -8.11
C CYS A 97 -4.69 8.50 -7.55
N THR A 98 -4.46 8.44 -6.23
CA THR A 98 -3.33 9.10 -5.56
C THR A 98 -2.57 8.12 -4.69
N CYS A 99 -1.27 7.99 -4.92
CA CYS A 99 -0.35 7.28 -4.05
C CYS A 99 0.26 8.24 -3.02
N TYR A 100 0.27 7.84 -1.76
CA TYR A 100 1.01 8.44 -0.65
C TYR A 100 2.14 7.50 -0.25
N PHE A 101 3.34 8.05 -0.05
CA PHE A 101 4.51 7.31 0.42
C PHE A 101 4.96 7.88 1.77
N LEU A 102 4.74 7.12 2.84
CA LEU A 102 5.20 7.50 4.18
C LEU A 102 6.70 7.23 4.37
N ARG A 103 7.26 6.31 3.57
CA ARG A 103 8.69 5.96 3.55
C ARG A 103 9.22 5.53 4.92
N LEU A 104 8.41 4.85 5.73
CA LEU A 104 8.91 4.30 7.00
C LEU A 104 9.87 3.14 6.73
N PRO A 105 10.85 2.87 7.61
CA PRO A 105 11.75 1.74 7.45
C PRO A 105 11.02 0.40 7.39
N ASP A 106 11.45 -0.46 6.46
CA ASP A 106 11.02 -1.85 6.33
C ASP A 106 11.41 -2.63 7.60
N GLY A 107 10.44 -3.36 8.15
CA GLY A 107 10.59 -4.12 9.38
C GLY A 107 11.35 -5.42 9.24
N ALA A 108 11.78 -5.81 8.03
CA ALA A 108 12.10 -7.20 7.69
C ALA A 108 10.92 -8.14 8.00
N TYR A 109 11.04 -9.41 7.61
CA TYR A 109 9.95 -10.36 7.75
C TYR A 109 9.39 -10.47 9.17
N ASP A 110 10.28 -10.44 10.17
CA ASP A 110 9.95 -10.62 11.59
C ASP A 110 9.78 -9.30 12.37
N GLY A 111 9.81 -8.14 11.73
CA GLY A 111 9.65 -6.85 12.40
C GLY A 111 10.91 -6.38 13.16
N SER A 112 12.05 -7.07 13.05
CA SER A 112 13.31 -6.66 13.69
C SER A 112 13.91 -5.36 13.12
N GLY A 113 13.59 -5.03 11.87
CA GLY A 113 14.12 -3.91 11.10
C GLY A 113 15.55 -4.14 10.61
N PHE A 114 15.99 -3.32 9.66
CA PHE A 114 17.34 -3.41 9.11
C PHE A 114 18.36 -2.50 9.82
N THR A 115 19.60 -2.98 9.96
CA THR A 115 20.69 -2.20 10.59
C THR A 115 20.97 -0.88 9.85
N ALA A 116 20.81 -0.87 8.51
CA ALA A 116 20.99 0.34 7.69
C ALA A 116 20.10 1.51 8.13
N TYR A 117 18.93 1.21 8.71
CA TYR A 117 17.95 2.19 9.19
C TYR A 117 17.79 2.17 10.72
N GLY A 118 18.82 1.69 11.43
CA GLY A 118 18.86 1.69 12.89
C GLY A 118 17.94 0.67 13.54
N GLN A 119 17.56 -0.39 12.81
CA GLN A 119 16.58 -1.40 13.26
C GLN A 119 15.26 -0.77 13.70
N GLN A 120 14.88 0.33 13.06
CA GLN A 120 13.55 0.89 13.19
C GLN A 120 12.57 0.04 12.37
N SER A 121 11.35 -0.13 12.87
CA SER A 121 10.29 -0.87 12.20
C SER A 121 8.93 -0.47 12.77
N LEU A 122 7.84 -0.79 12.06
CA LEU A 122 6.50 -0.61 12.59
C LEU A 122 6.25 -1.48 13.84
N GLU A 123 6.72 -2.73 13.84
CA GLU A 123 6.57 -3.66 14.99
C GLU A 123 7.19 -3.07 16.26
N ARG A 124 8.46 -2.65 16.19
CA ARG A 124 9.19 -2.09 17.34
C ARG A 124 8.61 -0.77 17.81
N PHE A 125 8.05 0.01 16.90
CA PHE A 125 7.35 1.25 17.27
C PHE A 125 6.01 0.96 17.94
N ALA A 126 5.27 -0.05 17.45
CA ALA A 126 3.98 -0.45 17.98
C ALA A 126 4.08 -1.17 19.33
N SER A 127 5.19 -1.86 19.61
CA SER A 127 5.50 -2.50 20.89
C SER A 127 6.06 -1.51 21.93
N GLY A 128 6.57 -0.36 21.49
CA GLY A 128 7.24 0.63 22.33
C GLY A 128 8.73 0.37 22.55
N ASP A 129 9.33 -0.59 21.83
CA ASP A 129 10.77 -0.87 21.87
C ASP A 129 11.61 0.30 21.31
N ILE A 130 11.02 1.10 20.43
CA ILE A 130 11.57 2.40 20.01
C ILE A 130 10.54 3.50 20.28
N GLN A 131 11.02 4.67 20.71
CA GLN A 131 10.17 5.83 21.02
C GLN A 131 10.03 6.80 19.85
N ARG A 132 10.83 6.61 18.79
CA ARG A 132 10.85 7.47 17.63
C ARG A 132 10.99 6.60 16.39
N LEU A 133 10.17 6.92 15.39
CA LEU A 133 10.21 6.31 14.06
C LEU A 133 10.39 7.42 13.03
N GLU A 134 11.46 7.35 12.24
CA GLU A 134 11.82 8.35 11.23
C GLU A 134 11.78 7.75 9.83
N SER A 135 11.25 8.49 8.85
CA SER A 135 11.22 8.04 7.46
C SER A 135 12.65 7.90 6.91
N VAL A 136 12.85 6.98 5.97
CA VAL A 136 14.18 6.67 5.40
C VAL A 136 14.81 7.84 4.64
N ASP A 137 14.01 8.86 4.28
CA ASP A 137 14.44 10.10 3.64
C ASP A 137 14.53 11.30 4.61
N GLY A 138 14.25 11.10 5.91
CA GLY A 138 14.32 12.13 6.95
C GLY A 138 13.25 13.22 6.86
N THR A 139 12.23 13.09 6.01
CA THR A 139 11.19 14.11 5.81
C THR A 139 10.07 14.07 6.86
N ALA A 140 9.90 12.94 7.54
CA ALA A 140 8.89 12.77 8.57
C ALA A 140 9.45 11.97 9.75
N ALA A 141 8.99 12.30 10.96
CA ALA A 141 9.27 11.51 12.15
C ALA A 141 8.07 11.51 13.09
N TYR A 142 7.91 10.42 13.83
CA TYR A 142 6.80 10.15 14.73
C TYR A 142 7.34 9.80 16.11
N ASN A 143 6.81 10.44 17.15
CA ASN A 143 7.29 10.23 18.53
C ASN A 143 6.42 9.26 19.34
N ASN A 144 5.32 8.80 18.76
CA ASN A 144 4.45 7.76 19.31
C ASN A 144 3.52 7.22 18.22
N TRP A 145 2.95 6.04 18.47
CA TRP A 145 2.02 5.37 17.54
C TRP A 145 0.80 6.23 17.16
N GLN A 146 0.30 7.04 18.10
CA GLN A 146 -0.88 7.87 17.88
C GLN A 146 -0.62 8.99 16.87
N GLU A 147 0.57 9.61 16.87
CA GLU A 147 0.96 10.59 15.84
C GLU A 147 0.93 9.97 14.43
N LEU A 148 1.41 8.73 14.30
CA LEU A 148 1.38 8.02 13.02
C LEU A 148 -0.05 7.69 12.59
N ALA A 149 -0.90 7.24 13.53
CA ALA A 149 -2.32 6.98 13.25
C ALA A 149 -3.08 8.27 12.87
N GLN A 150 -2.75 9.41 13.49
CA GLN A 150 -3.32 10.71 13.14
C GLN A 150 -2.93 11.17 11.73
N THR A 151 -1.74 10.80 11.24
CA THR A 151 -1.35 11.06 9.85
C THR A 151 -2.23 10.28 8.87
N LEU A 152 -2.51 9.00 9.12
CA LEU A 152 -3.45 8.24 8.28
C LEU A 152 -4.87 8.81 8.35
N ASP A 153 -5.34 9.19 9.55
CA ASP A 153 -6.64 9.84 9.73
C ASP A 153 -6.73 11.16 8.91
N ALA A 154 -5.66 11.95 8.92
CA ALA A 154 -5.56 13.18 8.13
C ALA A 154 -5.55 12.92 6.62
N ILE A 155 -4.88 11.86 6.13
CA ILE A 155 -4.98 11.44 4.72
C ILE A 155 -6.42 11.09 4.37
N ILE A 156 -7.08 10.24 5.17
CA ILE A 156 -8.46 9.80 4.91
C ILE A 156 -9.40 11.00 4.83
N ARG A 157 -9.33 11.91 5.80
CA ARG A 157 -10.20 13.11 5.84
C ARG A 157 -9.91 14.07 4.70
N LYS A 158 -8.65 14.27 4.35
CA LYS A 158 -8.27 15.11 3.21
C LYS A 158 -8.84 14.55 1.91
N GLU A 159 -8.74 13.24 1.71
CA GLU A 159 -9.19 12.61 0.47
C GLU A 159 -10.72 12.48 0.41
N ALA A 160 -11.38 12.44 1.55
CA ALA A 160 -12.84 12.47 1.71
C ALA A 160 -13.45 13.88 1.84
N ASP A 161 -12.69 14.94 1.58
CA ASP A 161 -13.18 16.31 1.73
C ASP A 161 -14.51 16.53 0.97
N GLY A 162 -15.52 17.04 1.69
CA GLY A 162 -16.87 17.24 1.19
C GLY A 162 -17.77 15.98 1.14
N LEU A 163 -17.30 14.82 1.59
CA LEU A 163 -18.05 13.55 1.61
C LEU A 163 -18.19 12.98 3.03
N SER A 164 -19.16 12.09 3.21
CA SER A 164 -19.29 11.32 4.46
C SER A 164 -18.16 10.31 4.56
N LEU A 165 -17.60 10.12 5.75
CA LEU A 165 -16.67 9.02 6.01
C LEU A 165 -17.33 7.63 5.82
N GLU A 166 -18.66 7.55 5.90
CA GLU A 166 -19.41 6.31 5.61
C GLU A 166 -19.34 5.91 4.12
N ASP A 167 -19.04 6.87 3.23
CA ASP A 167 -18.84 6.63 1.79
C ASP A 167 -17.41 6.16 1.47
N VAL A 168 -16.52 6.14 2.48
CA VAL A 168 -15.13 5.68 2.35
C VAL A 168 -15.04 4.20 2.74
N LEU A 169 -14.38 3.42 1.89
CA LEU A 169 -13.98 2.04 2.19
C LEU A 169 -12.47 2.00 2.45
N LEU A 170 -12.09 1.53 3.63
CA LEU A 170 -10.71 1.25 4.01
C LEU A 170 -10.39 -0.20 3.64
N CYS A 171 -9.38 -0.41 2.80
CA CYS A 171 -8.84 -1.71 2.40
C CYS A 171 -7.44 -1.84 3.02
N PHE A 172 -7.17 -2.89 3.78
CA PHE A 172 -5.90 -3.08 4.50
C PHE A 172 -5.63 -4.57 4.73
N PRO A 173 -4.41 -4.98 5.10
CA PRO A 173 -4.09 -6.38 5.40
C PRO A 173 -4.96 -6.99 6.52
N GLU A 174 -5.16 -8.29 6.47
CA GLU A 174 -5.84 -9.07 7.50
C GLU A 174 -4.86 -9.34 8.65
N GLU A 175 -5.19 -8.81 9.82
CA GLU A 175 -4.38 -8.96 11.04
C GLU A 175 -4.64 -10.28 11.78
N ASP A 176 -5.77 -10.94 11.51
CA ASP A 176 -6.08 -12.21 12.14
C ASP A 176 -5.13 -13.29 11.63
N VAL A 177 -4.15 -13.65 12.46
CA VAL A 177 -3.11 -14.66 12.16
C VAL A 177 -3.67 -16.05 11.87
N VAL A 178 -4.95 -16.33 12.18
CA VAL A 178 -5.61 -17.57 11.77
C VAL A 178 -6.07 -17.49 10.32
N MET A 179 -6.54 -16.32 9.87
CA MET A 179 -7.00 -16.09 8.50
C MET A 179 -5.86 -15.76 7.54
N ASN A 180 -4.83 -15.07 8.02
CA ASN A 180 -3.66 -14.67 7.26
C ASN A 180 -2.38 -15.14 7.98
N PRO A 181 -2.14 -16.46 8.06
CA PRO A 181 -1.03 -17.01 8.83
C PRO A 181 0.33 -16.78 8.15
N ARG A 182 1.35 -16.48 8.95
CA ARG A 182 2.77 -16.36 8.51
C ARG A 182 2.97 -15.20 7.54
N ASP A 183 2.21 -14.13 7.72
CA ASP A 183 2.38 -12.94 6.92
C ASP A 183 3.53 -12.07 7.45
N HIS A 184 3.91 -11.07 6.66
CA HIS A 184 4.96 -10.13 7.03
C HIS A 184 4.53 -9.24 8.21
N ASN A 185 5.41 -8.98 9.18
CA ASN A 185 5.04 -8.19 10.36
C ASN A 185 4.63 -6.73 10.03
N ASP A 186 5.17 -6.14 8.96
CA ASP A 186 4.69 -4.85 8.47
C ASP A 186 3.25 -4.88 7.95
N HIS A 187 2.75 -6.01 7.44
CA HIS A 187 1.36 -6.14 7.01
C HIS A 187 0.42 -6.07 8.22
N TYR A 188 0.72 -6.87 9.24
CA TYR A 188 -0.02 -6.86 10.51
C TYR A 188 0.01 -5.48 11.18
N ASN A 189 1.17 -4.81 11.20
CA ASN A 189 1.26 -3.48 11.80
C ASN A 189 0.61 -2.39 10.95
N THR A 190 0.57 -2.53 9.62
CA THR A 190 -0.21 -1.66 8.74
C THR A 190 -1.70 -1.78 9.07
N ALA A 191 -2.22 -2.99 9.25
CA ALA A 191 -3.60 -3.23 9.68
C ALA A 191 -3.88 -2.62 11.07
N LYS A 192 -3.00 -2.87 12.05
CA LYS A 192 -3.08 -2.29 13.39
C LYS A 192 -3.09 -0.75 13.35
N LEU A 193 -2.31 -0.16 12.44
CA LEU A 193 -2.24 1.29 12.28
C LEU A 193 -3.56 1.85 11.73
N VAL A 194 -4.13 1.24 10.70
CA VAL A 194 -5.44 1.62 10.15
C VAL A 194 -6.53 1.55 11.21
N ARG A 195 -6.54 0.50 12.03
CA ARG A 195 -7.48 0.34 13.16
C ARG A 195 -7.33 1.38 14.26
N SER A 196 -6.14 1.97 14.38
CA SER A 196 -5.84 3.00 15.37
C SER A 196 -6.32 4.40 14.93
N THR A 197 -6.80 4.55 13.69
CA THR A 197 -7.34 5.81 13.18
C THR A 197 -8.75 6.10 13.74
N ALA A 198 -9.09 7.37 13.94
CA ALA A 198 -10.45 7.74 14.32
C ALA A 198 -11.46 7.50 13.18
N ALA A 199 -11.02 7.62 11.92
CA ALA A 199 -11.78 7.30 10.73
C ALA A 199 -12.15 5.80 10.63
N TYR A 200 -11.44 4.90 11.32
CA TYR A 200 -11.77 3.48 11.30
C TYR A 200 -13.23 3.22 11.68
N GLN A 201 -13.78 3.87 12.70
CA GLN A 201 -15.15 3.60 13.14
C GLN A 201 -16.21 3.93 12.07
N PRO A 202 -16.31 5.17 11.55
CA PRO A 202 -17.33 5.53 10.58
C PRO A 202 -17.12 4.93 9.18
N CYS A 203 -15.89 4.63 8.78
CA CYS A 203 -15.64 4.08 7.45
C CYS A 203 -16.04 2.61 7.35
N ARG A 204 -16.39 2.19 6.12
CA ARG A 204 -16.53 0.77 5.77
C ARG A 204 -15.15 0.12 5.71
N LYS A 205 -15.04 -1.20 5.93
CA LYS A 205 -13.75 -1.91 5.92
C LYS A 205 -13.74 -3.17 5.04
N ARG A 206 -12.58 -3.46 4.46
CA ARG A 206 -12.18 -4.77 3.97
C ARG A 206 -10.78 -5.10 4.45
N ALA A 207 -10.65 -6.26 5.09
CA ALA A 207 -9.37 -6.82 5.52
C ALA A 207 -8.98 -7.93 4.53
N TYR A 208 -7.79 -7.82 3.93
CA TYR A 208 -7.31 -8.67 2.84
C TYR A 208 -6.25 -9.65 3.32
N VAL A 209 -6.38 -10.93 2.97
CA VAL A 209 -5.32 -11.92 3.16
C VAL A 209 -4.22 -11.62 2.13
N ASP A 210 -2.96 -11.63 2.57
CA ASP A 210 -1.81 -11.34 1.71
C ASP A 210 -1.09 -12.63 1.31
N TYR A 211 0.03 -13.01 1.93
CA TYR A 211 0.85 -14.15 1.46
C TYR A 211 0.06 -15.46 1.35
N ASP A 212 -0.92 -15.67 2.23
CA ASP A 212 -1.71 -16.90 2.27
C ASP A 212 -2.74 -17.02 1.11
N ILE A 213 -2.92 -15.99 0.26
CA ILE A 213 -3.73 -16.12 -0.98
C ILE A 213 -3.16 -17.19 -1.92
N LEU A 214 -1.89 -17.56 -1.75
CA LEU A 214 -1.30 -18.69 -2.46
C LEU A 214 -2.14 -19.96 -2.30
N TYR A 215 -2.73 -20.16 -1.12
CA TYR A 215 -3.50 -21.34 -0.76
C TYR A 215 -5.01 -21.08 -0.74
N THR A 216 -5.43 -19.88 -0.35
CA THR A 216 -6.85 -19.54 -0.16
C THR A 216 -7.46 -18.83 -1.37
N GLY A 217 -6.64 -18.21 -2.22
CA GLY A 217 -7.07 -17.43 -3.36
C GLY A 217 -7.71 -18.27 -4.46
N GLY A 218 -8.82 -17.77 -4.99
CA GLY A 218 -9.51 -18.33 -6.14
C GLY A 218 -8.72 -18.12 -7.44
N ILE A 219 -9.21 -18.72 -8.53
CA ILE A 219 -8.64 -18.52 -9.87
C ILE A 219 -9.26 -17.25 -10.48
N LEU A 220 -8.41 -16.44 -11.11
CA LEU A 220 -8.81 -15.25 -11.86
C LEU A 220 -9.42 -15.64 -13.21
N ASN A 221 -10.39 -14.89 -13.70
CA ASN A 221 -10.78 -15.01 -15.11
C ASN A 221 -9.69 -14.40 -16.02
N GLU A 222 -9.79 -14.58 -17.34
CA GLU A 222 -8.75 -14.15 -18.30
C GLU A 222 -8.44 -12.65 -18.22
N GLU A 223 -9.47 -11.81 -18.08
CA GLU A 223 -9.34 -10.35 -18.00
C GLU A 223 -8.65 -9.93 -16.69
N GLU A 224 -9.11 -10.46 -15.56
CA GLU A 224 -8.53 -10.16 -14.25
C GLU A 224 -7.08 -10.65 -14.15
N LEU A 225 -6.78 -11.81 -14.76
CA LEU A 225 -5.44 -12.36 -14.84
C LEU A 225 -4.53 -11.47 -15.68
N PHE A 226 -5.01 -10.97 -16.83
CA PHE A 226 -4.27 -10.04 -17.67
C PHE A 226 -3.89 -8.77 -16.88
N TRP A 227 -4.85 -8.15 -16.20
CA TRP A 227 -4.57 -6.94 -15.42
C TRP A 227 -3.61 -7.20 -14.27
N LYS A 228 -3.81 -8.28 -13.51
CA LYS A 228 -2.93 -8.60 -12.37
C LYS A 228 -1.50 -8.91 -12.81
N ILE A 229 -1.31 -9.78 -13.80
CA ILE A 229 0.02 -10.10 -14.36
C ILE A 229 0.62 -8.85 -15.02
N GLY A 230 -0.16 -8.06 -15.75
CA GLY A 230 0.32 -6.86 -16.41
C GLY A 230 0.82 -5.80 -15.43
N MET A 231 0.10 -5.56 -14.33
CA MET A 231 0.55 -4.68 -13.25
C MET A 231 1.84 -5.20 -12.62
N PHE A 232 1.90 -6.47 -12.22
CA PHE A 232 3.10 -7.01 -11.57
C PHE A 232 4.31 -7.11 -12.51
N THR A 233 4.13 -7.46 -13.78
CA THR A 233 5.23 -7.51 -14.74
C THR A 233 5.73 -6.11 -15.10
N THR A 234 4.85 -5.10 -15.13
CA THR A 234 5.23 -3.69 -15.20
C THR A 234 6.09 -3.30 -13.99
N TYR A 235 5.64 -3.61 -12.77
CA TYR A 235 6.41 -3.38 -11.55
C TYR A 235 7.81 -4.01 -11.65
N HIS A 236 7.86 -5.31 -11.95
CA HIS A 236 9.11 -6.07 -12.09
C HIS A 236 10.06 -5.44 -13.12
N GLN A 237 9.54 -5.13 -14.32
CA GLN A 237 10.34 -4.59 -15.41
C GLN A 237 10.90 -3.20 -15.07
N SER A 238 10.12 -2.36 -14.40
CA SER A 238 10.56 -1.03 -13.97
C SER A 238 11.64 -1.09 -12.90
N LEU A 239 11.44 -1.93 -11.87
CA LEU A 239 12.45 -2.13 -10.83
C LEU A 239 13.76 -2.69 -11.41
N TYR A 240 13.67 -3.69 -12.31
CA TYR A 240 14.84 -4.24 -12.99
C TYR A 240 15.55 -3.20 -13.84
N LYS A 241 14.83 -2.34 -14.55
CA LYS A 241 15.43 -1.27 -15.38
C LYS A 241 16.13 -0.21 -14.53
N LEU A 242 15.54 0.19 -13.41
CA LEU A 242 16.03 1.31 -12.59
C LEU A 242 17.14 0.90 -11.61
N TYR A 243 17.14 -0.36 -11.18
CA TYR A 243 18.04 -0.84 -10.14
C TYR A 243 18.75 -2.17 -10.48
N GLY A 244 18.25 -2.95 -11.44
CA GLY A 244 18.79 -4.28 -11.76
C GLY A 244 18.31 -5.39 -10.83
N HIS A 245 17.31 -5.14 -9.98
CA HIS A 245 16.74 -6.16 -9.08
C HIS A 245 15.63 -6.95 -9.75
N SER A 246 15.67 -8.27 -9.58
CA SER A 246 14.68 -9.20 -10.12
C SER A 246 13.84 -9.78 -8.98
N THR A 247 12.61 -9.28 -8.81
CA THR A 247 11.68 -9.78 -7.77
C THR A 247 11.32 -11.26 -7.96
N ILE A 248 11.16 -11.71 -9.21
CA ILE A 248 10.86 -13.12 -9.48
C ILE A 248 12.06 -14.06 -9.23
N ALA A 249 13.28 -13.51 -9.11
CA ALA A 249 14.46 -14.27 -8.70
C ALA A 249 14.70 -14.23 -7.18
N GLU A 250 14.00 -13.34 -6.47
CA GLU A 250 14.05 -13.21 -5.01
C GLU A 250 13.24 -14.32 -4.33
N ASP A 251 12.01 -14.55 -4.80
CA ASP A 251 11.14 -15.61 -4.30
C ASP A 251 10.34 -16.26 -5.44
N THR A 252 10.23 -17.58 -5.41
CA THR A 252 9.45 -18.37 -6.37
C THR A 252 7.93 -18.16 -6.25
N SER A 253 7.45 -17.51 -5.19
CA SER A 253 6.04 -17.32 -4.85
C SER A 253 5.39 -16.13 -5.55
N PHE A 254 6.18 -15.15 -6.02
CA PHE A 254 5.67 -13.96 -6.72
C PHE A 254 4.80 -14.30 -7.93
N ILE A 255 5.29 -15.18 -8.81
CA ILE A 255 4.53 -15.61 -9.98
C ILE A 255 3.25 -16.36 -9.58
N PRO A 256 3.29 -17.38 -8.70
CA PRO A 256 2.09 -18.01 -8.16
C PRO A 256 1.05 -17.03 -7.56
N TRP A 257 1.46 -16.00 -6.81
CA TRP A 257 0.54 -14.99 -6.27
C TRP A 257 -0.20 -14.22 -7.37
N CYS A 258 0.43 -13.97 -8.52
CA CYS A 258 -0.20 -13.32 -9.67
C CYS A 258 -1.35 -14.14 -10.29
N PHE A 259 -1.44 -15.45 -10.03
CA PHE A 259 -2.54 -16.30 -10.52
C PHE A 259 -3.71 -16.41 -9.55
N LYS A 260 -3.62 -15.77 -8.39
CA LYS A 260 -4.60 -15.89 -7.31
C LYS A 260 -5.45 -14.64 -7.23
N ARG A 261 -6.77 -14.79 -7.07
CA ARG A 261 -7.64 -13.68 -6.67
C ARG A 261 -7.32 -13.28 -5.23
N SER A 262 -7.43 -11.98 -4.93
CA SER A 262 -7.49 -11.50 -3.56
C SER A 262 -8.53 -12.28 -2.73
N VAL A 263 -8.32 -12.32 -1.43
CA VAL A 263 -9.29 -12.84 -0.46
C VAL A 263 -9.46 -11.79 0.60
N TYR A 264 -10.70 -11.41 0.91
CA TYR A 264 -10.98 -10.42 1.95
C TYR A 264 -12.29 -10.70 2.67
N ARG A 265 -12.43 -10.16 3.88
CA ARG A 265 -13.71 -10.05 4.59
C ARG A 265 -14.11 -8.59 4.79
N SER A 266 -15.40 -8.33 4.78
CA SER A 266 -15.94 -7.01 5.16
C SER A 266 -16.21 -6.98 6.67
N LEU A 267 -15.93 -5.86 7.33
CA LEU A 267 -16.09 -5.66 8.78
C LEU A 267 -17.13 -4.58 9.10
#